data_AF-A0A9W4X186-F1
#
_entry.id   AF-A0A9W4X186-F1
#
_cell.length_a   1.000
_cell.length_b   1.000
_cell.length_c   1.000
_cell.angle_alpha   90.00
_cell.angle_beta   90.00
_cell.angle_gamma   90.00
#
_symmetry.space_group_name_H-M   'P 1'
#
loop_
_entity.id
_entity.type
_entity.pdbx_description
1 polymer ?
#
loop_
_entity_poly.entity_id
_entity_poly.type
_entity_poly.pdbx_seq_one_letter_code
_entity_poly.pdbx_strand_id
1 'polypeptide(L)'
;EIGIGFCTKSASLNKMPGWEDSSCGYHGDDGQIFFNSKGKPFGPKFMTGDTIGCCLNFRNNTVFYTRNGVNLGIAFRDLKKALYPCVGMMSPGGS
;
A
#
# COMPACT_ATOMS: atom_id res chain seq x y z
N GLU A 1 -2.13 -2.06 -13.27
CA GLU A 1 -1.99 -1.39 -11.96
C GLU A 1 -1.53 -2.37 -10.90
N ILE A 2 -0.62 -1.94 -10.02
CA ILE A 2 -0.16 -2.71 -8.86
C ILE A 2 -0.33 -1.83 -7.62
N GLY A 3 -0.94 -2.39 -6.58
CA GLY A 3 -1.06 -1.76 -5.26
C GLY A 3 -0.46 -2.67 -4.20
N ILE A 4 0.33 -2.10 -3.30
CA ILE A 4 1.04 -2.84 -2.24
C ILE A 4 0.65 -2.25 -0.89
N GLY A 5 0.39 -3.07 0.11
CA GLY A 5 0.10 -2.56 1.45
C GLY A 5 -0.26 -3.63 2.45
N PHE A 6 -1.24 -3.31 3.29
CA PHE A 6 -1.71 -4.18 4.36
C PHE A 6 -3.23 -4.26 4.40
N CYS A 7 -3.74 -5.43 4.75
CA CYS A 7 -5.16 -5.70 4.92
C CYS A 7 -5.47 -6.45 6.22
N THR A 8 -6.73 -6.43 6.64
CA THR A 8 -7.23 -7.34 7.67
C THR A 8 -7.62 -8.68 7.06
N LYS A 9 -7.79 -9.69 7.92
CA LYS A 9 -8.27 -11.02 7.52
C LYS A 9 -9.63 -11.00 6.80
N SER A 10 -10.46 -9.99 7.07
CA SER A 10 -11.80 -9.83 6.50
C SER A 10 -11.82 -9.01 5.20
N ALA A 11 -10.67 -8.56 4.70
CA ALA A 11 -10.62 -7.73 3.51
C ALA A 11 -11.08 -8.52 2.27
N SER A 12 -11.77 -7.83 1.36
CA SER A 12 -12.15 -8.40 0.07
C SER A 12 -10.92 -8.61 -0.80
N LEU A 13 -10.78 -9.80 -1.38
CA LEU A 13 -9.70 -10.10 -2.34
C LEU A 13 -9.99 -9.58 -3.76
N ASN A 14 -11.17 -9.03 -4.00
CA ASN A 14 -11.59 -8.49 -5.30
C ASN A 14 -11.38 -6.97 -5.42
N LYS A 15 -10.59 -6.36 -4.53
CA LYS A 15 -10.31 -4.92 -4.51
C LYS A 15 -8.82 -4.65 -4.33
N MET A 16 -8.37 -3.49 -4.81
CA MET A 16 -7.01 -3.03 -4.58
C MET A 16 -6.80 -2.65 -3.11
N PRO A 17 -5.57 -2.82 -2.55
CA PRO A 17 -5.24 -2.37 -1.22
C PRO A 17 -5.58 -0.88 -1.02
N GLY A 18 -6.36 -0.55 0.02
CA GLY A 18 -6.77 0.82 0.32
C GLY A 18 -8.15 1.22 -0.19
N TRP A 19 -8.84 0.40 -1.01
CA TRP A 19 -10.19 0.67 -1.53
C TRP A 19 -11.34 0.26 -0.58
N GLU A 20 -11.01 -0.01 0.67
CA GLU A 20 -11.97 -0.26 1.75
C GLU A 20 -11.31 -0.04 3.11
N ASP A 21 -12.10 0.15 4.16
CA ASP A 21 -11.61 0.39 5.52
C ASP A 21 -10.79 -0.78 6.11
N SER A 22 -10.94 -1.99 5.57
CA SER A 22 -10.16 -3.18 5.92
C SER A 22 -8.76 -3.22 5.30
N SER A 23 -8.35 -2.22 4.51
CA SER A 23 -7.02 -2.21 3.91
C SER A 23 -6.45 -0.80 3.71
N CYS A 24 -5.14 -0.73 3.52
CA CYS A 24 -4.40 0.46 3.13
C CYS A 24 -3.37 0.06 2.05
N GLY A 25 -3.06 0.97 1.13
CA GLY A 25 -2.16 0.64 0.03
C GLY A 25 -1.47 1.83 -0.62
N TYR A 26 -0.34 1.58 -1.26
CA TYR A 26 0.40 2.51 -2.11
C TYR A 26 0.34 2.01 -3.55
N HIS A 27 -0.10 2.87 -4.46
CA HIS A 27 -0.46 2.52 -5.84
C HIS A 27 0.60 3.02 -6.83
N GLY A 28 0.96 2.16 -7.79
CA GLY A 28 2.12 2.40 -8.67
C GLY A 28 1.84 3.34 -9.83
N ASP A 29 0.61 3.35 -10.33
CA ASP A 29 0.19 4.13 -11.49
C ASP A 29 0.10 5.63 -11.20
N ASP A 30 -0.15 6.03 -9.96
CA ASP A 30 -0.34 7.42 -9.54
C ASP A 30 0.58 7.88 -8.40
N GLY A 31 1.22 6.95 -7.68
CA GLY A 31 2.07 7.26 -6.54
C GLY A 31 1.30 7.67 -5.27
N GLN A 32 -0.01 7.45 -5.25
CA GLN A 32 -0.87 7.81 -4.12
C GLN A 32 -0.95 6.68 -3.09
N ILE A 33 -1.22 7.08 -1.85
CA ILE A 33 -1.65 6.16 -0.80
C ILE A 33 -3.17 6.20 -0.68
N PHE A 34 -3.77 5.04 -0.46
CA PHE A 34 -5.20 4.85 -0.34
C PHE A 34 -5.54 4.25 1.02
N PHE A 35 -6.57 4.81 1.65
CA PHE A 35 -7.25 4.23 2.80
C PHE A 35 -8.74 4.56 2.72
N ASN A 36 -9.60 3.54 2.84
CA ASN A 36 -11.05 3.71 2.71
C ASN A 36 -11.46 4.47 1.43
N SER A 37 -10.89 4.07 0.29
CA SER A 37 -11.11 4.65 -1.05
C SER A 37 -10.73 6.12 -1.21
N LYS A 38 -9.99 6.68 -0.24
CA LYS A 38 -9.47 8.06 -0.32
C LYS A 38 -8.00 8.03 -0.68
N GLY A 39 -7.70 8.43 -1.91
CA GLY A 39 -6.34 8.65 -2.39
C GLY A 39 -5.75 9.95 -1.83
N LYS A 40 -4.45 9.95 -1.55
CA LYS A 40 -3.67 11.14 -1.20
C LYS A 40 -2.30 11.06 -1.86
N PRO A 41 -1.75 12.19 -2.36
CA PRO A 41 -0.36 12.24 -2.80
C PRO A 41 0.59 11.77 -1.70
N PHE A 42 1.56 10.93 -2.06
CA PHE A 42 2.52 10.40 -1.11
C PHE A 42 3.92 10.28 -1.70
N GLY A 43 4.08 9.46 -2.74
CA GLY A 43 5.36 9.10 -3.30
C GLY A 43 5.37 9.23 -4.82
N PRO A 44 6.52 8.91 -5.45
CA PRO A 44 6.57 8.82 -6.90
C PRO A 44 5.74 7.63 -7.41
N LYS A 45 5.45 7.58 -8.71
CA LYS A 45 4.99 6.35 -9.36
C LYS A 45 6.06 5.27 -9.28
N PHE A 46 5.67 4.00 -9.33
CA PHE A 46 6.59 2.87 -9.46
C PHE A 46 6.17 1.96 -10.60
N MET A 47 7.14 1.28 -11.20
CA MET A 47 6.94 0.49 -12.41
C MET A 47 7.87 -0.72 -12.47
N THR A 48 7.77 -1.51 -13.54
CA THR A 48 8.71 -2.61 -13.83
C THR A 48 10.17 -2.20 -13.60
N GLY A 49 10.88 -3.02 -12.81
CA GLY A 49 12.27 -2.80 -12.42
C GLY A 49 12.44 -2.15 -11.04
N ASP A 50 11.41 -1.49 -10.50
CA ASP A 50 11.46 -0.98 -9.13
C ASP A 50 11.28 -2.08 -8.08
N THR A 51 12.01 -1.95 -6.98
CA THR A 51 11.75 -2.71 -5.75
C THR A 51 11.06 -1.82 -4.73
N ILE A 52 9.83 -2.18 -4.35
CA ILE A 52 9.05 -1.45 -3.34
C ILE A 52 9.04 -2.22 -2.02
N GLY A 53 9.57 -1.62 -0.97
CA GLY A 53 9.46 -2.12 0.39
C GLY A 53 8.20 -1.59 1.06
N CYS A 54 7.53 -2.44 1.85
CA CYS A 54 6.34 -2.10 2.62
C CYS A 54 6.60 -2.48 4.09
N CYS A 55 6.75 -1.48 4.95
CA CYS A 55 7.26 -1.69 6.30
C CYS A 55 6.21 -1.32 7.36
N LEU A 56 5.83 -2.31 8.18
CA LEU A 56 4.95 -2.11 9.34
C LEU A 56 5.78 -2.01 10.62
N ASN A 57 5.68 -0.88 11.31
CA ASN A 57 6.31 -0.65 12.60
C ASN A 57 5.30 -0.91 13.73
N PHE A 58 5.45 -2.05 14.41
CA PHE A 58 4.58 -2.45 15.53
C PHE A 58 4.77 -1.60 16.79
N ARG A 59 5.89 -0.86 16.94
CA ARG A 59 6.13 -0.04 18.13
C ARG A 59 5.24 1.19 18.16
N ASN A 60 5.01 1.81 17.01
CA ASN A 60 4.22 3.05 16.89
C ASN A 60 3.04 2.94 15.90
N ASN A 61 2.73 1.73 15.43
CA ASN A 61 1.63 1.43 14.51
C ASN A 61 1.63 2.30 13.25
N THR A 62 2.81 2.47 12.66
CA THR A 62 3.00 3.23 11.41
C THR A 62 3.39 2.32 10.26
N VAL A 63 3.03 2.74 9.06
CA VAL A 63 3.50 2.12 7.81
C VAL A 63 4.26 3.15 7.01
N PHE A 64 5.44 2.76 6.52
CA PHE A 64 6.23 3.52 5.56
C PHE A 64 6.61 2.63 4.38
N TYR A 65 6.94 3.25 3.26
CA TYR A 65 7.39 2.55 2.06
C TYR A 65 8.82 2.91 1.72
N THR A 66 9.47 2.03 0.97
CA THR A 66 10.75 2.32 0.34
C THR A 66 10.65 2.09 -1.17
N ARG A 67 11.44 2.82 -1.94
CA ARG A 67 11.67 2.55 -3.36
C ARG A 67 13.16 2.39 -3.61
N ASN A 68 13.57 1.25 -4.12
CA ASN A 68 14.97 0.92 -4.41
C ASN A 68 15.87 1.18 -3.18
N GLY A 69 15.38 0.81 -1.99
CA GLY A 69 16.06 1.00 -0.71
C GLY A 69 15.91 2.40 -0.09
N VAL A 70 15.39 3.40 -0.81
CA VAL A 70 15.21 4.76 -0.31
C VAL A 70 13.87 4.90 0.43
N ASN A 71 13.89 5.41 1.66
CA ASN A 71 12.69 5.64 2.47
C ASN A 71 11.84 6.78 1.90
N LEU A 72 10.54 6.54 1.69
CA LEU A 72 9.56 7.49 1.16
C LEU A 72 8.78 8.24 2.26
N GLY A 73 9.02 7.92 3.52
CA GLY A 73 8.32 8.50 4.67
C GLY A 73 7.07 7.72 5.09
N ILE A 74 6.45 8.19 6.18
CA ILE A 74 5.31 7.52 6.81
C ILE A 74 4.03 7.78 6.00
N ALA A 75 3.47 6.72 5.43
CA ALA A 75 2.21 6.72 4.69
C ALA A 75 0.99 6.65 5.63
N PHE A 76 0.98 5.72 6.58
CA PHE A 76 -0.16 5.49 7.47
C PHE A 76 0.27 5.53 8.94
N ARG A 77 -0.64 6.00 9.79
CA ARG A 77 -0.48 6.07 11.25
C ARG A 77 -1.71 5.47 11.91
N ASP A 78 -1.57 5.07 13.16
CA ASP A 78 -2.65 4.63 14.03
C ASP A 78 -3.46 3.45 13.47
N LEU A 79 -2.79 2.52 12.78
CA LEU A 79 -3.43 1.29 12.30
C LEU A 79 -3.63 0.31 13.45
N LYS A 80 -4.81 0.35 14.09
CA LYS A 80 -5.15 -0.46 15.29
C LYS A 80 -5.66 -1.88 15.02
N LYS A 81 -5.48 -2.40 13.80
CA LYS A 81 -6.03 -3.70 13.36
C LYS A 81 -4.91 -4.73 13.23
N ALA A 82 -5.24 -6.03 13.33
CA ALA A 82 -4.32 -7.08 12.93
C ALA A 82 -4.15 -7.05 11.40
N LEU A 83 -2.92 -6.81 10.94
CA LEU A 83 -2.60 -6.55 9.55
C LEU A 83 -1.79 -7.69 8.94
N TYR A 84 -2.08 -7.99 7.69
CA TYR A 84 -1.40 -8.95 6.84
C TYR A 84 -0.89 -8.22 5.60
N PRO A 85 0.30 -8.54 5.08
CA PRO A 85 0.76 -7.97 3.82
C PRO A 85 -0.18 -8.38 2.69
N CYS A 86 -0.48 -7.45 1.78
CA CYS A 86 -1.29 -7.74 0.60
C CYS A 86 -0.80 -6.98 -0.64
N VAL A 87 -1.05 -7.58 -1.79
CA VAL A 87 -0.79 -7.02 -3.11
C VAL A 87 -2.05 -7.18 -3.95
N GLY A 88 -2.47 -6.10 -4.61
CA GLY A 88 -3.55 -6.12 -5.59
C GLY A 88 -3.00 -5.83 -6.97
N MET A 89 -3.60 -6.44 -7.99
CA MET A 89 -3.25 -6.23 -9.39
C MET A 89 -4.53 -6.04 -10.20
N MET A 90 -4.56 -4.98 -11.01
CA MET A 90 -5.59 -4.75 -12.00
C MET A 90 -4.93 -4.75 -13.38
N SER A 91 -5.55 -5.41 -14.36
CA SER A 91 -5.06 -5.70 -15.73
C SER A 91 -4.17 -6.96 -15.86
N PRO A 92 -4.38 -7.81 -16.89
CA PRO A 92 -3.43 -8.85 -17.27
C PRO A 92 -2.10 -8.22 -17.72
N GLY A 93 -0.98 -8.70 -17.17
CA GLY A 93 0.36 -8.27 -17.58
C GLY A 93 0.82 -6.96 -16.96
N GLY A 94 0.61 -6.77 -15.64
CA GLY A 94 1.05 -5.60 -14.87
C GLY A 94 2.31 -4.94 -15.43
N SER A 95 2.16 -3.68 -15.81
CA SER A 95 3.13 -2.86 -16.55
C SER A 95 4.49 -2.72 -15.87
#